data_AF-A0A0D0RWV1-F1
#
_entry.id   AF-A0A0D0RWV1-F1
#
_cell.length_a   1.000
_cell.length_b   1.000
_cell.length_c   1.000
_cell.angle_alpha   90.00
_cell.angle_beta   90.00
_cell.angle_gamma   90.00
#
_symmetry.space_group_name_H-M   'P 1'
#
loop_
_entity.id
_entity.type
_entity.pdbx_description
1 polymer ?
#
loop_
_entity_poly.entity_id
_entity_poly.type
_entity_poly.pdbx_seq_one_letter_code
_entity_poly.pdbx_strand_id
1 'polypeptide(L)' 'MVEAMIGADGVPTAVRVARRSGSSDLDRAAVEAGRRWRFQPATQDGRPVTGVVNVPVSFQPGR' A
#
# COMPACT_ATOMS: atom_id res chain seq x y z
N MET A 1 -3.02 -9.07 0.35
CA MET A 1 -3.49 -7.71 0.72
C MET A 1 -2.32 -6.96 1.30
N VAL A 2 -2.09 -5.74 0.82
CA VAL A 2 -1.04 -4.85 1.33
C VAL A 2 -1.72 -3.72 2.09
N GLU A 3 -1.12 -3.32 3.20
CA GLU A 3 -1.50 -2.11 3.91
C GLU A 3 -0.38 -1.08 3.75
N ALA A 4 -0.75 0.14 3.38
CA ALA A 4 0.15 1.26 3.23
C ALA A 4 -0.28 2.41 4.14
N MET A 5 0.68 2.97 4.88
CA MET A 5 0.51 4.22 5.61
C MET A 5 0.88 5.37 4.69
N ILE A 6 -0.08 6.22 4.37
CA ILE A 6 0.07 7.35 3.46
C ILE A 6 0.32 8.60 4.31
N GLY A 7 1.45 9.27 4.08
CA GLY A 7 1.75 10.54 4.72
C GLY A 7 0.83 11.66 4.23
N ALA A 8 0.88 12.81 4.90
CA ALA A 8 0.15 14.02 4.50
C ALA A 8 0.58 14.58 3.12
N ASP A 9 1.68 14.09 2.56
CA ASP A 9 2.19 14.39 1.21
C ASP A 9 1.65 13.44 0.13
N GLY A 10 0.83 12.44 0.51
CA GLY A 10 0.33 11.42 -0.40
C GLY A 10 1.34 10.31 -0.74
N VAL A 11 2.49 10.29 -0.06
CA VAL A 11 3.54 9.30 -0.25
C VAL A 11 3.39 8.18 0.78
N PRO A 12 3.48 6.90 0.38
CA PRO A 12 3.56 5.80 1.33
C PRO A 12 4.81 5.91 2.20
N THR A 13 4.62 6.09 3.50
CA THR A 13 5.70 6.15 4.51
C THR A 13 6.03 4.77 5.06
N ALA A 14 5.04 3.87 5.09
CA ALA A 14 5.23 2.46 5.44
C ALA A 14 4.34 1.58 4.55
N VAL A 15 4.85 0.43 4.14
CA VAL A 15 4.10 -0.56 3.34
C VAL A 15 4.38 -1.94 3.92
N ARG A 16 3.33 -2.69 4.23
CA ARG A 16 3.41 -4.02 4.84
C ARG A 16 2.38 -4.98 4.27
N VAL A 17 2.67 -6.27 4.32
CA VAL A 17 1.71 -7.30 3.92
C VAL A 17 0.74 -7.53 5.07
N ALA A 18 -0.52 -7.13 4.89
CA ALA A 18 -1.59 -7.38 5.86
C ALA A 18 -2.14 -8.81 5.77
N ARG A 19 -2.19 -9.37 4.55
CA ARG A 19 -2.58 -10.76 4.30
C ARG A 19 -1.65 -11.36 3.26
N ARG A 20 -0.89 -12.39 3.67
CA ARG A 20 0.04 -13.12 2.81
C ARG A 20 -0.68 -13.72 1.61
N SER A 21 0.00 -13.73 0.47
CA SER A 21 -0.47 -14.33 -0.78
C SER A 21 -0.25 -15.83 -0.85
N GLY A 22 0.57 -16.39 0.06
CA GLY A 22 1.02 -17.78 0.02
C GLY A 22 2.39 -17.96 -0.65
N SER A 23 2.96 -16.91 -1.22
CA SER A 23 4.34 -16.89 -1.73
C SER A 23 5.11 -15.70 -1.15
N SER A 24 6.30 -15.96 -0.62
CA SER A 24 7.17 -14.90 -0.07
C SER A 24 7.65 -13.95 -1.16
N ASP A 25 7.86 -14.43 -2.38
CA ASP A 25 8.33 -13.60 -3.50
C ASP A 25 7.24 -12.64 -3.97
N LEU A 26 6.00 -13.14 -4.06
CA LEU A 26 4.84 -12.31 -4.38
C LEU A 26 4.58 -11.27 -3.29
N ASP A 27 4.68 -11.67 -2.03
CA ASP A 27 4.54 -10.77 -0.88
C ASP A 27 5.59 -9.64 -0.92
N ARG A 28 6.85 -9.98 -1.22
CA ARG A 28 7.93 -8.99 -1.38
C ARG A 28 7.69 -8.07 -2.58
N ALA A 29 7.31 -8.62 -3.72
CA ALA A 29 7.00 -7.86 -4.92
C ALA A 29 5.83 -6.88 -4.68
N ALA A 30 4.81 -7.30 -3.92
CA ALA A 30 3.69 -6.44 -3.55
C ALA A 30 4.13 -5.22 -2.73
N VAL A 31 5.01 -5.43 -1.74
CA VAL A 31 5.54 -4.35 -0.90
C VAL A 31 6.40 -3.39 -1.73
N GLU A 32 7.30 -3.93 -2.56
CA GLU A 32 8.17 -3.13 -3.42
C GLU A 32 7.42 -2.34 -4.50
N ALA A 33 6.28 -2.87 -4.99
CA ALA A 33 5.37 -2.12 -5.84
C ALA A 33 4.64 -1.03 -5.05
N GLY A 34 4.14 -1.37 -3.86
CA GLY A 34 3.40 -0.47 -3.00
C GLY A 34 4.17 0.78 -2.58
N ARG A 35 5.49 0.66 -2.37
CA ARG A 35 6.38 1.79 -2.04
C ARG A 35 6.43 2.88 -3.11
N ARG A 36 6.10 2.55 -4.37
CA ARG A 36 6.15 3.47 -5.51
C ARG A 36 4.80 4.09 -5.86
N TRP A 37 3.73 3.66 -5.20
CA TRP A 37 2.42 4.24 -5.42
C TRP A 37 2.34 5.67 -4.88
N ARG A 38 1.45 6.46 -5.49
CA ARG A 38 1.07 7.78 -4.98
C ARG A 38 -0.41 7.75 -4.68
N PHE A 39 -0.77 8.27 -3.52
CA PHE A 39 -2.13 8.32 -3.05
C PHE A 39 -2.53 9.76 -2.77
N GLN A 40 -3.83 10.01 -2.74
CA GLN A 40 -4.32 11.22 -2.11
C GLN A 40 -4.29 11.00 -0.59
N PRO A 41 -3.67 11.91 0.19
CA PRO A 41 -3.64 11.79 1.64
C PRO A 41 -5.07 11.85 2.19
N ALA A 42 -5.27 11.24 3.36
CA ALA A 42 -6.50 11.47 4.11
C ALA A 42 -6.59 12.95 4.48
N THR A 43 -7.80 13.52 4.46
CA THR A 43 -8.02 14.92 4.86
C THR A 43 -8.91 14.98 6.08
N GLN A 44 -8.45 15.65 7.13
CA GLN A 44 -9.21 15.95 8.33
C GLN A 44 -9.29 17.46 8.49
N ASP A 45 -10.51 18.00 8.59
CA ASP A 45 -10.77 19.45 8.69
C ASP A 45 -10.08 20.29 7.59
N GLY A 46 -10.05 19.75 6.37
CA GLY A 46 -9.40 20.37 5.21
C GLY A 46 -7.87 20.31 5.21
N ARG A 47 -7.25 19.65 6.19
CA ARG A 47 -5.79 19.47 6.29
C ARG A 47 -5.41 18.04 5.95
N PRO A 48 -4.36 17.82 5.13
CA PRO A 48 -3.87 16.49 4.86
C PRO A 48 -3.25 15.88 6.13
N VAL A 49 -3.60 14.65 6.43
CA VAL A 49 -3.15 13.89 7.59
C VAL A 49 -2.68 12.51 7.16
N THR A 50 -1.88 11.88 8.01
CA THR A 50 -1.45 10.49 7.79
C THR A 50 -2.64 9.56 7.89
N GLY A 51 -2.80 8.67 6.90
CA GLY A 51 -3.88 7.70 6.84
C GLY A 51 -3.37 6.29 6.53
N VAL A 52 -4.20 5.28 6.77
CA VAL A 52 -3.90 3.88 6.44
C VAL A 52 -4.85 3.43 5.34
N VAL A 53 -4.32 2.78 4.29
CA VAL A 53 -5.09 2.22 3.19
C VAL A 53 -4.77 0.74 2.99
N ASN A 54 -5.81 -0.07 2.81
CA ASN A 54 -5.70 -1.49 2.51
C ASN A 54 -5.91 -1.69 1.01
N VAL A 55 -4.85 -2.06 0.31
CA VAL A 55 -4.88 -2.30 -1.13
C VAL A 55 -4.93 -3.82 -1.39
N PRO A 56 -6.01 -4.32 -2.00
CA PRO A 56 -6.05 -5.69 -2.48
C PRO A 56 -5.09 -5.83 -3.66
N VAL A 57 -4.10 -6.71 -3.51
CA VAL A 57 -3.17 -7.09 -4.59
C VAL A 57 -3.55 -8.48 -5.05
N SER A 58 -3.97 -8.58 -6.31
CA SER A 58 -4.31 -9.85 -6.97
C SER A 58 -3.21 -10.19 -7.96
N PHE A 59 -2.59 -11.35 -7.79
CA PHE A 59 -1.61 -11.88 -8.73
C PHE A 59 -2.34 -12.72 -9.77
N GLN A 60 -2.22 -12.34 -11.04
CA GLN A 60 -2.67 -13.16 -12.15
C GLN A 60 -1.46 -13.98 -12.62
N PRO A 61 -1.55 -15.33 -12.69
CA PRO A 61 -0.50 -16.12 -13.32
C PRO A 61 -0.37 -15.67 -14.78
N GLY A 62 0.83 -15.28 -15.19
CA GLY A 62 1.14 -15.06 -16.60
C GLY A 62 0.88 -16.37 -17.35
N ARG A 63 0.08 -16.29 -18.41
CA ARG A 63 -0.24 -17.44 -19.27
C ARG A 63 0.99 -17.87 -20.06
#